data_AF-A0A850BR86-F1
#
_entry.id   AF-A0A850BR86-F1
#
_cell.length_a   1.000
_cell.length_b   1.000
_cell.length_c   1.000
_cell.angle_alpha   90.00
_cell.angle_beta   90.00
_cell.angle_gamma   90.00
#
_symmetry.space_group_name_H-M   'P 1'
#
loop_
_entity.id
_entity.type
_entity.pdbx_description
1 polymer ?
#
loop_
_entity_poly.entity_id
_entity_poly.type
_entity_poly.pdbx_seq_one_letter_code
_entity_poly.pdbx_strand_id
1 'polypeptide(L)'
;MRSFSRPFRRLVARASAATCMSEPLKNGAFGPRSPRLFQALARPSLCFLLAIMPSACLVTSVPEYDEPAQTPPFLVAAKAAPDIREFVFVLDGEQRIDFSAAVLSEDRGEPVHVALYIDYGQENAAGNPFKRSLAAFPTIPPGTLSEGARDFNVSWYLDSDDVSHGCHSITMMVTHEFDFRNCPMRLADSSHLVWNILRCPSKESCAIDPAKECPNSAGPSLIACPSESPGPDAGAGGGGQ
;
A
#
# COMPACT_ATOMS: atom_id res chain seq x y z
N MET A 1 2.76 -47.59 -25.02
CA MET A 1 2.43 -47.24 -23.63
C MET A 1 3.61 -47.61 -22.74
N ARG A 2 4.44 -46.65 -22.32
CA ARG A 2 5.53 -46.87 -21.36
C ARG A 2 5.36 -45.85 -20.23
N SER A 3 4.93 -46.35 -19.07
CA SER A 3 4.75 -45.59 -17.84
C SER A 3 6.12 -45.27 -17.25
N PHE A 4 6.49 -43.99 -17.24
CA PHE A 4 7.68 -43.50 -16.54
C PHE A 4 7.23 -42.86 -15.23
N SER A 5 7.15 -43.68 -14.18
CA SER A 5 6.98 -43.20 -12.81
C SER A 5 8.34 -42.71 -12.31
N ARG A 6 8.50 -41.40 -12.13
CA ARG A 6 9.68 -40.83 -11.47
C ARG A 6 9.32 -40.48 -10.01
N PRO A 7 10.19 -40.81 -9.04
CA PRO A 7 9.92 -40.56 -7.63
C PRO A 7 10.01 -39.07 -7.31
N PHE A 8 8.97 -38.59 -6.63
CA PHE A 8 8.86 -37.29 -5.98
C PHE A 8 10.01 -37.12 -4.97
N ARG A 9 10.99 -36.26 -5.26
CA ARG A 9 11.94 -35.79 -4.25
C ARG A 9 11.24 -34.73 -3.41
N ARG A 10 10.88 -35.09 -2.18
CA ARG A 10 10.52 -34.14 -1.12
C ARG A 10 11.72 -33.23 -0.84
N LEU A 11 11.67 -31.99 -1.30
CA LEU A 11 12.54 -30.94 -0.76
C LEU A 11 11.98 -30.56 0.62
N VAL A 12 12.68 -31.03 1.66
CA VAL A 12 12.50 -30.54 3.02
C VAL A 12 13.07 -29.12 3.05
N ALA A 13 12.21 -28.11 3.03
CA ALA A 13 12.60 -26.73 3.31
C ALA A 13 13.12 -26.68 4.75
N ARG A 14 14.44 -26.48 4.90
CA ARG A 14 15.06 -26.14 6.18
C ARG A 14 14.54 -24.77 6.59
N ALA A 15 13.80 -24.72 7.69
CA ALA A 15 13.52 -23.49 8.41
C ALA A 15 14.86 -22.90 8.90
N SER A 16 15.31 -21.82 8.25
CA SER A 16 16.33 -20.95 8.82
C SER A 16 15.66 -20.06 9.86
N ALA A 17 15.73 -20.50 11.12
CA ALA A 17 15.44 -19.65 12.26
C ALA A 17 16.50 -18.54 12.32
N ALA A 18 16.14 -17.35 11.85
CA ALA A 18 16.92 -16.15 12.12
C ALA A 18 16.81 -15.85 13.62
N THR A 19 17.84 -16.30 14.35
CA THR A 19 18.02 -16.03 15.77
C THR A 19 18.35 -14.55 15.92
N CYS A 20 17.46 -13.76 16.52
CA CYS A 20 17.80 -12.44 17.05
C CYS A 20 18.93 -12.60 18.08
N MET A 21 20.15 -12.27 17.68
CA MET A 21 21.26 -12.07 18.59
C MET A 21 20.93 -10.84 19.44
N SER A 22 20.50 -11.10 20.68
CA SER A 22 20.46 -10.13 21.76
C SER A 22 21.92 -9.81 22.10
N GLU A 23 22.34 -8.56 21.89
CA GLU A 23 23.63 -8.09 22.41
C GLU A 23 23.57 -8.05 23.95
N PRO A 24 24.46 -8.77 24.65
CA PRO A 24 24.60 -8.60 26.07
C PRO A 24 25.34 -7.28 26.35
N LEU A 25 24.67 -6.37 27.04
CA LEU A 25 25.30 -5.24 27.72
C LEU A 25 26.42 -5.77 28.63
N LYS A 26 27.66 -5.62 28.19
CA LYS A 26 28.85 -5.87 29.00
C LYS A 26 28.91 -4.80 30.10
N ASN A 27 28.36 -5.14 31.25
CA ASN A 27 28.63 -4.46 32.51
C ASN A 27 30.11 -4.61 32.87
N GLY A 28 30.91 -3.63 32.44
CA GLY A 28 32.32 -3.49 32.79
C GLY A 28 32.49 -2.85 34.16
N ALA A 29 32.72 -3.72 35.14
CA ALA A 29 33.39 -3.55 36.43
C ALA A 29 33.77 -2.12 36.90
N PHE A 30 33.15 -1.73 38.01
CA PHE A 30 33.64 -0.72 38.94
C PHE A 30 35.00 -1.13 39.52
N GLY A 31 36.02 -0.29 39.30
CA GLY A 31 37.30 -0.37 40.01
C GLY A 31 37.35 0.61 41.19
N PRO A 32 37.85 0.22 42.37
CA PRO A 32 38.11 1.14 43.47
C PRO A 32 39.53 1.72 43.35
N ARG A 33 39.67 3.05 43.30
CA ARG A 33 40.98 3.72 43.52
C ARG A 33 40.85 5.01 44.34
N SER A 34 41.32 4.86 45.58
CA SER A 34 42.01 5.77 46.50
C SER A 34 41.68 7.28 46.55
N PRO A 35 41.54 7.82 47.78
CA PRO A 35 41.55 9.27 48.02
C PRO A 35 42.98 9.82 47.94
N ARG A 36 43.15 10.94 47.25
CA ARG A 36 44.31 11.82 47.41
C ARG A 36 43.85 13.12 48.06
N LEU A 37 44.26 13.29 49.32
CA LEU A 37 44.38 14.58 49.99
C LEU A 37 45.39 15.42 49.20
N PHE A 38 44.93 16.50 48.58
CA PHE A 38 45.77 17.64 48.24
C PHE A 38 45.11 18.92 48.69
N GLN A 39 45.96 19.75 49.29
CA GLN A 39 45.66 20.91 50.10
C GLN A 39 45.15 22.10 49.27
N ALA A 40 44.41 22.95 49.96
CA ALA A 40 43.88 24.21 49.50
C ALA A 40 44.97 25.19 49.01
N LEU A 41 44.72 25.83 47.88
CA LEU A 41 45.03 27.23 47.65
C LEU A 41 43.80 27.86 47.00
N ALA A 42 43.10 28.66 47.81
CA ALA A 42 41.99 29.51 47.40
C ALA A 42 42.45 30.45 46.28
N ARG A 43 41.91 30.26 45.08
CA ARG A 43 41.96 31.26 43.99
C ARG A 43 40.61 31.96 43.93
N PRO A 44 40.51 33.25 44.32
CA PRO A 44 39.30 34.03 44.18
C PRO A 44 39.16 34.41 42.70
N SER A 45 38.58 33.52 41.90
CA SER A 45 38.21 33.78 40.50
C SER A 45 36.73 33.47 40.26
N LEU A 46 35.90 33.65 41.28
CA LEU A 46 34.46 33.35 41.29
C LEU A 46 33.58 34.59 41.04
N CYS A 47 34.08 35.59 40.30
CA CYS A 47 33.32 36.83 40.04
C CYS A 47 33.18 37.20 38.55
N PHE A 48 33.64 36.35 37.60
CA PHE A 48 33.64 36.69 36.17
C PHE A 48 33.01 35.62 35.27
N LEU A 49 31.99 34.91 35.77
CA LEU A 49 31.18 33.94 34.99
C LEU A 49 29.67 34.23 35.10
N LEU A 50 29.28 35.50 35.23
CA LEU A 50 27.88 35.94 35.26
C LEU A 50 27.50 36.90 34.13
N ALA A 51 28.44 37.26 33.23
CA ALA A 51 28.23 38.29 32.21
C ALA A 51 28.01 37.76 30.78
N ILE A 52 27.84 36.44 30.60
CA ILE A 52 27.51 35.84 29.31
C ILE A 52 26.21 35.03 29.47
N MET A 53 25.14 35.70 29.89
CA MET A 53 23.78 35.18 29.73
C MET A 53 23.40 35.46 28.27
N PRO A 54 23.44 34.48 27.35
CA PRO A 54 22.87 34.68 26.03
C PRO A 54 21.42 35.11 26.24
N SER A 55 21.01 36.17 25.55
CA SER A 55 19.61 36.57 25.46
C SER A 55 18.81 35.37 24.95
N ALA A 56 18.20 34.62 25.87
CA ALA A 56 17.28 33.56 25.54
C ALA A 56 16.07 34.22 24.90
N CYS A 57 16.00 34.18 23.57
CA CYS A 57 14.79 34.53 22.83
C CYS A 57 13.71 33.56 23.29
N LEU A 58 12.90 33.99 24.25
CA LEU A 58 11.75 33.25 24.72
C LEU A 58 10.72 33.31 23.59
N VAL A 59 10.67 32.26 22.79
CA VAL A 59 9.65 32.09 21.74
C VAL A 59 8.32 31.86 22.46
N THR A 60 7.59 32.94 22.74
CA THR A 60 6.32 32.90 23.48
C THR A 60 5.14 32.46 22.64
N SER A 61 5.27 32.46 21.31
CA SER A 61 4.26 31.92 20.42
C SER A 61 4.50 30.42 20.27
N VAL A 62 3.56 29.61 20.74
CA VAL A 62 3.46 28.23 20.26
C VAL A 62 3.28 28.33 18.74
N PRO A 63 4.14 27.69 17.92
CA PRO A 63 3.91 27.67 16.49
C PRO A 63 2.51 27.11 16.25
N GLU A 64 1.70 27.87 15.54
CA GLU A 64 0.39 27.40 15.09
C GLU A 64 0.66 26.34 14.03
N TYR A 65 0.36 25.08 14.39
CA TYR A 65 0.47 23.97 13.47
C TYR A 65 -0.86 23.86 12.74
N ASP A 66 -0.86 24.15 11.45
CA ASP A 66 -1.99 23.85 10.58
C ASP A 66 -2.22 22.34 10.57
N GLU A 67 -3.48 21.93 10.58
CA GLU A 67 -3.82 20.52 10.35
C GLU A 67 -3.34 20.13 8.95
N PRO A 68 -2.68 18.97 8.80
CA PRO A 68 -2.19 18.54 7.51
C PRO A 68 -3.37 18.32 6.56
N ALA A 69 -3.23 18.80 5.32
CA ALA A 69 -4.24 18.60 4.29
C ALA A 69 -4.35 17.11 3.92
N GLN A 70 -5.57 16.65 3.66
CA GLN A 70 -5.80 15.29 3.17
C GLN A 70 -5.11 15.15 1.81
N THR A 71 -4.44 14.02 1.59
CA THR A 71 -3.77 13.73 0.33
C THR A 71 -4.34 12.48 -0.32
N PRO A 72 -4.42 12.43 -1.66
CA PRO A 72 -4.88 11.23 -2.35
C PRO A 72 -4.08 9.98 -1.96
N PRO A 73 -4.74 8.82 -1.80
CA PRO A 73 -4.06 7.57 -1.54
C PRO A 73 -3.18 7.19 -2.72
N PHE A 74 -1.94 6.81 -2.43
CA PHE A 74 -0.96 6.40 -3.43
C PHE A 74 -0.52 4.95 -3.21
N LEU A 75 -0.71 4.10 -4.21
CA LEU A 75 -0.27 2.70 -4.16
C LEU A 75 1.22 2.57 -4.47
N VAL A 76 1.94 1.89 -3.59
CA VAL A 76 3.37 1.63 -3.73
C VAL A 76 3.60 0.37 -4.56
N ALA A 77 3.76 0.53 -5.87
CA ALA A 77 3.98 -0.56 -6.83
C ALA A 77 5.12 -1.53 -6.45
N ALA A 78 6.19 -1.03 -5.82
CA ALA A 78 7.32 -1.86 -5.39
C ALA A 78 7.00 -2.82 -4.22
N LYS A 79 5.89 -2.59 -3.52
CA LYS A 79 5.36 -3.46 -2.46
C LYS A 79 4.22 -4.35 -2.94
N ALA A 80 3.89 -4.30 -4.23
CA ALA A 80 2.84 -5.12 -4.81
C ALA A 80 3.29 -6.60 -4.85
N ALA A 81 2.39 -7.51 -4.48
CA ALA A 81 2.54 -8.93 -4.69
C ALA A 81 1.23 -9.50 -5.25
N PRO A 82 1.26 -10.33 -6.32
CA PRO A 82 2.41 -10.70 -7.15
C PRO A 82 3.12 -9.49 -7.79
N ASP A 83 4.29 -9.68 -8.42
CA ASP A 83 4.95 -8.57 -9.13
C ASP A 83 4.07 -8.13 -10.32
N ILE A 84 3.70 -6.85 -10.36
CA ILE A 84 2.85 -6.26 -11.41
C ILE A 84 3.48 -6.32 -12.81
N ARG A 85 4.79 -6.57 -12.89
CA ARG A 85 5.53 -6.70 -14.16
C ARG A 85 5.48 -8.12 -14.73
N GLU A 86 5.04 -9.08 -13.92
CA GLU A 86 4.93 -10.48 -14.30
C GLU A 86 3.47 -10.84 -14.62
N PHE A 87 3.29 -11.88 -15.45
CA PHE A 87 1.97 -12.47 -15.64
C PHE A 87 1.64 -13.40 -14.48
N VAL A 88 0.45 -13.24 -13.93
CA VAL A 88 -0.12 -14.17 -12.94
C VAL A 88 -0.80 -15.31 -13.70
N PHE A 89 -0.26 -16.51 -13.59
CA PHE A 89 -0.87 -17.70 -14.17
C PHE A 89 -1.86 -18.30 -13.17
N VAL A 90 -3.08 -18.54 -13.62
CA VAL A 90 -4.16 -19.07 -12.80
C VAL A 90 -4.65 -20.36 -13.40
N LEU A 91 -4.52 -21.46 -12.66
CA LEU A 91 -4.90 -22.78 -13.13
C LEU A 91 -6.22 -23.23 -12.49
N ASP A 92 -7.01 -24.01 -13.24
CA ASP A 92 -8.18 -24.66 -12.65
C ASP A 92 -7.78 -25.52 -11.44
N GLY A 93 -8.56 -25.42 -10.36
CA GLY A 93 -8.29 -26.06 -9.08
C GLY A 93 -7.58 -25.18 -8.05
N GLU A 94 -7.05 -24.01 -8.46
CA GLU A 94 -6.73 -22.95 -7.53
C GLU A 94 -8.02 -22.36 -6.94
N GLN A 95 -8.06 -22.18 -5.63
CA GLN A 95 -9.26 -21.66 -4.94
C GLN A 95 -9.16 -20.16 -4.67
N ARG A 96 -7.94 -19.65 -4.53
CA ARG A 96 -7.67 -18.30 -4.02
C ARG A 96 -6.35 -17.76 -4.54
N ILE A 97 -6.35 -16.48 -4.88
CA ILE A 97 -5.15 -15.69 -5.18
C ILE A 97 -5.15 -14.46 -4.29
N ASP A 98 -4.02 -14.18 -3.66
CA ASP A 98 -3.86 -13.01 -2.81
C ASP A 98 -3.10 -11.91 -3.55
N PHE A 99 -3.67 -10.71 -3.51
CA PHE A 99 -3.05 -9.48 -3.98
C PHE A 99 -2.75 -8.60 -2.79
N SER A 100 -1.49 -8.25 -2.58
CA SER A 100 -1.08 -7.29 -1.56
C SER A 100 -0.42 -6.08 -2.17
N ALA A 101 -0.53 -4.95 -1.50
CA ALA A 101 0.19 -3.73 -1.83
C ALA A 101 0.36 -2.90 -0.55
N ALA A 102 0.84 -1.67 -0.71
CA ALA A 102 0.85 -0.70 0.38
C ALA A 102 0.34 0.65 -0.09
N VAL A 103 -0.27 1.39 0.83
CA VAL A 103 -0.80 2.73 0.59
C VAL A 103 -0.03 3.78 1.39
N LEU A 104 0.24 4.92 0.75
CA LEU A 104 0.73 6.15 1.38
C LEU A 104 -0.33 7.24 1.21
N SER A 105 -0.73 7.87 2.31
CA SER A 105 -1.63 9.02 2.30
C SER A 105 -1.67 9.70 3.66
N GLU A 106 -2.21 10.91 3.63
CA GLU A 106 -2.66 11.68 4.78
C GLU A 106 -4.18 11.66 4.77
N ASP A 107 -4.80 10.89 5.66
CA ASP A 107 -6.24 10.58 5.51
C ASP A 107 -7.15 11.47 6.37
N ARG A 108 -6.59 12.28 7.28
CA ARG A 108 -7.36 13.13 8.22
C ARG A 108 -8.47 12.40 8.98
N GLY A 109 -8.24 11.13 9.32
CA GLY A 109 -9.19 10.30 10.06
C GLY A 109 -10.23 9.57 9.18
N GLU A 110 -10.19 9.75 7.86
CA GLU A 110 -11.01 8.98 6.92
C GLU A 110 -10.32 7.65 6.56
N PRO A 111 -11.05 6.53 6.46
CA PRO A 111 -10.45 5.28 6.02
C PRO A 111 -10.18 5.32 4.51
N VAL A 112 -9.21 4.52 4.06
CA VAL A 112 -9.01 4.27 2.63
C VAL A 112 -9.74 2.99 2.26
N HIS A 113 -10.60 3.06 1.26
CA HIS A 113 -11.31 1.90 0.71
C HIS A 113 -10.50 1.29 -0.43
N VAL A 114 -10.49 -0.03 -0.49
CA VAL A 114 -9.84 -0.79 -1.56
C VAL A 114 -10.90 -1.51 -2.38
N ALA A 115 -10.73 -1.55 -3.69
CA ALA A 115 -11.55 -2.36 -4.58
C ALA A 115 -10.67 -3.15 -5.55
N LEU A 116 -11.14 -4.33 -5.96
CA LEU A 116 -10.46 -5.18 -6.92
C LEU A 116 -11.41 -5.49 -8.08
N TYR A 117 -10.99 -5.17 -9.30
CA TYR A 117 -11.79 -5.29 -10.51
C TYR A 117 -11.16 -6.27 -11.50
N ILE A 118 -12.00 -7.00 -12.23
CA ILE A 118 -11.60 -7.78 -13.39
C ILE A 118 -11.95 -7.00 -14.65
N ASP A 119 -10.96 -6.90 -15.55
CA ASP A 119 -11.09 -6.27 -16.86
C ASP A 119 -11.62 -4.83 -16.76
N TYR A 120 -11.02 -4.03 -15.86
CA TYR A 120 -11.32 -2.60 -15.78
C TYR A 120 -11.01 -1.91 -17.11
N GLY A 121 -11.89 -1.02 -17.55
CA GLY A 121 -11.92 -0.47 -18.90
C GLY A 121 -12.83 -1.23 -19.87
N GLN A 122 -13.50 -2.30 -19.44
CA GLN A 122 -14.51 -3.00 -20.23
C GLN A 122 -15.86 -2.87 -19.56
N GLU A 123 -16.78 -2.15 -20.22
CA GLU A 123 -18.11 -1.88 -19.68
C GLU A 123 -18.95 -3.16 -19.55
N ASN A 124 -19.60 -3.37 -18.40
CA ASN A 124 -20.55 -4.47 -18.22
C ASN A 124 -21.98 -4.10 -18.59
N ALA A 125 -22.91 -5.05 -18.52
CA ALA A 125 -24.32 -4.83 -18.88
C ALA A 125 -25.03 -3.77 -18.02
N ALA A 126 -24.48 -3.42 -16.85
CA ALA A 126 -25.00 -2.37 -15.97
C ALA A 126 -24.33 -1.00 -16.18
N GLY A 127 -23.44 -0.88 -17.16
CA GLY A 127 -22.73 0.36 -17.47
C GLY A 127 -21.61 0.71 -16.49
N ASN A 128 -21.11 -0.27 -15.74
CA ASN A 128 -19.93 -0.07 -14.89
C ASN A 128 -18.66 -0.26 -15.72
N PRO A 129 -17.56 0.47 -15.44
CA PRO A 129 -16.33 0.45 -16.25
C PRO A 129 -15.45 -0.78 -16.00
N PHE A 130 -16.04 -1.90 -15.58
CA PHE A 130 -15.35 -3.16 -15.31
C PHE A 130 -16.29 -4.31 -15.61
N LYS A 131 -15.76 -5.45 -16.05
CA LYS A 131 -16.60 -6.64 -16.23
C LYS A 131 -17.15 -7.14 -14.91
N ARG A 132 -16.30 -7.20 -13.87
CA ARG A 132 -16.67 -7.67 -12.54
C ARG A 132 -15.92 -6.95 -11.43
N SER A 133 -16.59 -6.75 -10.31
CA SER A 133 -15.99 -6.31 -9.05
C SER A 133 -15.93 -7.49 -8.08
N LEU A 134 -14.80 -7.64 -7.39
CA LEU A 134 -14.58 -8.69 -6.40
C LEU A 134 -14.99 -8.13 -5.02
N ALA A 135 -15.97 -8.79 -4.38
CA ALA A 135 -16.83 -8.22 -3.34
C ALA A 135 -16.20 -8.00 -1.94
N ALA A 136 -14.88 -7.81 -1.84
CA ALA A 136 -14.21 -7.80 -0.54
C ALA A 136 -13.99 -6.43 0.10
N PHE A 137 -14.32 -5.31 -0.59
CA PHE A 137 -13.93 -3.92 -0.29
C PHE A 137 -13.27 -3.67 1.08
N PRO A 138 -12.01 -4.08 1.28
CA PRO A 138 -11.41 -3.94 2.60
C PRO A 138 -11.14 -2.47 2.86
N THR A 139 -11.28 -2.09 4.12
CA THR A 139 -10.93 -0.76 4.60
C THR A 139 -9.55 -0.80 5.24
N ILE A 140 -8.72 0.17 4.88
CA ILE A 140 -7.44 0.43 5.52
C ILE A 140 -7.71 1.52 6.58
N PRO A 141 -7.40 1.26 7.86
CA PRO A 141 -7.61 2.24 8.93
C PRO A 141 -6.88 3.55 8.61
N PRO A 142 -7.42 4.72 8.96
CA PRO A 142 -6.79 6.03 8.69
C PRO A 142 -5.34 6.09 9.17
N GLY A 143 -4.50 6.85 8.46
CA GLY A 143 -3.08 7.02 8.75
C GLY A 143 -2.54 8.34 8.20
N THR A 144 -1.28 8.60 8.53
CA THR A 144 -0.58 9.84 8.14
C THR A 144 0.64 9.54 7.28
N LEU A 145 1.11 10.53 6.51
CA LEU A 145 2.32 10.35 5.69
C LEU A 145 3.58 10.08 6.54
N SER A 146 3.57 10.50 7.80
CA SER A 146 4.68 10.31 8.73
C SER A 146 4.83 8.87 9.23
N GLU A 147 3.76 8.08 9.18
CA GLU A 147 3.75 6.66 9.57
C GLU A 147 4.35 5.76 8.48
N GLY A 148 4.42 6.26 7.24
CA GLY A 148 4.90 5.52 6.09
C GLY A 148 3.84 4.63 5.46
N ALA A 149 4.28 3.68 4.62
CA ALA A 149 3.39 2.90 3.77
C ALA A 149 2.72 1.77 4.56
N ARG A 150 1.39 1.74 4.56
CA ARG A 150 0.55 0.74 5.25
C ARG A 150 0.25 -0.43 4.32
N ASP A 151 0.71 -1.62 4.70
CA ASP A 151 0.51 -2.83 3.91
C ASP A 151 -0.92 -3.37 4.07
N PHE A 152 -1.48 -3.93 3.01
CA PHE A 152 -2.80 -4.57 3.02
C PHE A 152 -2.87 -5.72 2.01
N ASN A 153 -3.87 -6.59 2.14
CA ASN A 153 -4.07 -7.77 1.28
C ASN A 153 -5.56 -7.92 0.93
N VAL A 154 -5.83 -8.26 -0.33
CA VAL A 154 -7.15 -8.57 -0.88
C VAL A 154 -7.08 -9.94 -1.57
N SER A 155 -8.03 -10.81 -1.25
CA SER A 155 -8.11 -12.15 -1.83
C SER A 155 -9.18 -12.22 -2.92
N TRP A 156 -8.81 -12.80 -4.06
CA TRP A 156 -9.75 -13.22 -5.10
C TRP A 156 -10.04 -14.72 -4.92
N TYR A 157 -11.31 -15.08 -4.77
CA TYR A 157 -11.77 -16.46 -4.66
C TYR A 157 -12.32 -16.94 -6.00
N LEU A 158 -11.65 -17.94 -6.59
CA LEU A 158 -11.93 -18.39 -7.97
C LEU A 158 -13.26 -19.14 -8.09
N ASP A 159 -13.74 -19.73 -6.99
CA ASP A 159 -15.00 -20.49 -6.93
C ASP A 159 -16.24 -19.59 -6.88
N SER A 160 -16.12 -18.36 -6.34
CA SER A 160 -17.22 -17.38 -6.30
C SER A 160 -17.32 -16.56 -7.58
N ASP A 161 -16.21 -16.43 -8.30
CA ASP A 161 -16.07 -15.54 -9.42
C ASP A 161 -15.78 -16.34 -10.70
N ASP A 162 -16.85 -16.69 -11.42
CA ASP A 162 -16.78 -17.28 -12.76
C ASP A 162 -16.11 -16.32 -13.77
N VAL A 163 -14.80 -16.48 -13.96
CA VAL A 163 -13.99 -15.74 -14.94
C VAL A 163 -13.59 -16.74 -16.02
N SER A 164 -13.88 -16.43 -17.27
CA SER A 164 -13.53 -17.30 -18.40
C SER A 164 -12.03 -17.59 -18.46
N HIS A 165 -11.64 -18.68 -19.11
CA HIS A 165 -10.24 -18.88 -19.49
C HIS A 165 -9.78 -17.80 -20.49
N GLY A 166 -8.52 -17.38 -20.41
CA GLY A 166 -7.94 -16.37 -21.29
C GLY A 166 -7.17 -15.28 -20.53
N CYS A 167 -6.87 -14.21 -21.27
CA CYS A 167 -6.17 -13.04 -20.76
C CYS A 167 -7.13 -12.09 -20.05
N HIS A 168 -6.80 -11.73 -18.82
CA HIS A 168 -7.55 -10.80 -18.00
C HIS A 168 -6.64 -9.77 -17.36
N SER A 169 -7.21 -8.65 -16.93
CA SER A 169 -6.53 -7.71 -16.03
C SER A 169 -7.21 -7.70 -14.67
N ILE A 170 -6.41 -7.60 -13.62
CA ILE A 170 -6.90 -7.30 -12.28
C ILE A 170 -6.45 -5.89 -11.93
N THR A 171 -7.40 -5.01 -11.63
CA THR A 171 -7.14 -3.64 -11.21
C THR A 171 -7.48 -3.49 -9.74
N MET A 172 -6.47 -3.23 -8.91
CA MET A 172 -6.67 -2.78 -7.54
C MET A 172 -6.77 -1.27 -7.54
N MET A 173 -7.80 -0.73 -6.90
CA MET A 173 -8.05 0.69 -6.79
C MET A 173 -8.21 1.07 -5.34
N VAL A 174 -7.69 2.23 -4.97
CA VAL A 174 -7.86 2.82 -3.64
C VAL A 174 -8.35 4.26 -3.74
N THR A 175 -9.21 4.65 -2.81
CA THR A 175 -9.79 6.00 -2.68
C THR A 175 -10.37 6.18 -1.28
N HIS A 176 -10.60 7.41 -0.82
CA HIS A 176 -11.34 7.62 0.43
C HIS A 176 -12.84 7.38 0.27
N GLU A 177 -13.38 7.41 -0.95
CA GLU A 177 -14.82 7.23 -1.16
C GLU A 177 -15.16 6.62 -2.52
N PHE A 178 -15.98 5.57 -2.51
CA PHE A 178 -16.59 4.98 -3.70
C PHE A 178 -18.07 5.38 -3.79
N ASP A 179 -18.57 5.60 -5.01
CA ASP A 179 -19.99 5.80 -5.28
C ASP A 179 -20.78 4.48 -5.26
N PHE A 180 -22.08 4.55 -5.55
CA PHE A 180 -22.96 3.38 -5.60
C PHE A 180 -22.66 2.38 -6.75
N ARG A 181 -21.82 2.78 -7.72
CA ARG A 181 -21.32 1.95 -8.82
C ARG A 181 -19.94 1.36 -8.52
N ASN A 182 -19.41 1.61 -7.31
CA ASN A 182 -18.05 1.32 -6.91
C ASN A 182 -17.01 2.09 -7.74
N CYS A 183 -17.36 3.25 -8.27
CA CYS A 183 -16.43 4.17 -8.89
C CYS A 183 -15.87 5.13 -7.84
N PRO A 184 -14.59 5.52 -7.90
CA PRO A 184 -14.08 6.54 -6.98
C PRO A 184 -14.87 7.83 -7.20
N MET A 185 -15.42 8.39 -6.13
CA MET A 185 -16.23 9.62 -6.23
C MET A 185 -15.41 10.77 -6.82
N ARG A 186 -14.09 10.78 -6.56
CA ARG A 186 -13.16 11.73 -7.15
C ARG A 186 -11.98 10.98 -7.75
N LEU A 187 -11.83 11.05 -9.08
CA LEU A 187 -10.68 10.44 -9.76
C LEU A 187 -9.34 10.99 -9.26
N ALA A 188 -9.28 12.26 -8.89
CA ALA A 188 -8.09 12.89 -8.31
C ALA A 188 -7.74 12.37 -6.90
N ASP A 189 -8.69 11.73 -6.23
CA ASP A 189 -8.52 11.07 -4.92
C ASP A 189 -8.43 9.55 -5.07
N SER A 190 -7.81 9.08 -6.14
CA SER A 190 -7.68 7.64 -6.38
C SER A 190 -6.32 7.25 -6.96
N SER A 191 -5.90 6.03 -6.65
CA SER A 191 -4.72 5.39 -7.23
C SER A 191 -5.04 3.94 -7.57
N HIS A 192 -4.34 3.38 -8.55
CA HIS A 192 -4.57 2.01 -8.97
C HIS A 192 -3.28 1.28 -9.38
N LEU A 193 -3.31 -0.05 -9.24
CA LEU A 193 -2.32 -0.98 -9.76
C LEU A 193 -3.02 -2.02 -10.64
N VAL A 194 -2.31 -2.52 -11.64
CA VAL A 194 -2.85 -3.48 -12.60
C VAL A 194 -1.93 -4.70 -12.69
N TRP A 195 -2.50 -5.89 -12.55
CA TRP A 195 -1.86 -7.17 -12.86
C TRP A 195 -2.41 -7.73 -14.15
N ASN A 196 -1.54 -8.36 -14.93
CA ASN A 196 -1.94 -9.14 -16.09
C ASN A 196 -2.09 -10.60 -15.67
N ILE A 197 -3.22 -11.20 -16.01
CA ILE A 197 -3.58 -12.56 -15.62
C ILE A 197 -3.81 -13.41 -16.85
N LEU A 198 -3.29 -14.64 -16.82
CA LEU A 198 -3.64 -15.67 -17.78
C LEU A 198 -4.29 -16.85 -17.05
N ARG A 199 -5.60 -17.01 -17.25
CA ARG A 199 -6.37 -18.12 -16.67
C ARG A 199 -6.42 -19.29 -17.66
N CYS A 200 -6.03 -20.48 -17.22
CA CYS A 200 -5.98 -21.68 -18.05
C CYS A 200 -6.61 -22.90 -17.35
N PRO A 201 -7.16 -23.86 -18.13
CA PRO A 201 -7.64 -25.11 -17.57
C PRO A 201 -6.54 -26.02 -17.03
N SER A 202 -5.33 -25.91 -17.58
CA SER A 202 -4.19 -26.75 -17.21
C SER A 202 -2.86 -26.03 -17.47
N LYS A 203 -1.78 -26.57 -16.92
CA LYS A 203 -0.43 -26.02 -17.15
C LYS A 203 -0.02 -26.12 -18.63
N GLU A 204 -0.43 -27.19 -19.31
CA GLU A 204 -0.14 -27.43 -20.72
C GLU A 204 -0.84 -26.40 -21.62
N SER A 205 -2.09 -26.04 -21.32
CA SER A 205 -2.81 -24.98 -22.04
C SER A 205 -2.23 -23.58 -21.80
N CYS A 206 -1.45 -23.41 -20.74
CA CYS A 206 -0.77 -22.16 -20.40
C CYS A 206 0.63 -22.03 -21.03
N ALA A 207 1.05 -22.98 -21.87
CA ALA A 207 2.33 -22.95 -22.59
C ALA A 207 2.31 -21.99 -23.79
N ILE A 208 1.61 -20.87 -23.66
CA ILE A 208 1.53 -19.79 -24.64
C ILE A 208 2.46 -18.65 -24.24
N ASP A 209 2.86 -17.83 -25.21
CA ASP A 209 3.65 -16.63 -24.97
C ASP A 209 2.70 -15.47 -24.61
N PRO A 210 2.58 -15.08 -23.33
CA PRO A 210 1.56 -14.11 -22.91
C PRO A 210 1.78 -12.74 -23.57
N ALA A 211 3.03 -12.40 -23.88
CA ALA A 211 3.36 -11.15 -24.55
C ALA A 211 2.84 -11.08 -25.99
N LYS A 212 2.55 -12.23 -26.62
CA LYS A 212 1.97 -12.31 -27.97
C LYS A 212 0.47 -12.50 -27.95
N GLU A 213 -0.02 -13.32 -27.02
CA GLU A 213 -1.43 -13.73 -26.99
C GLU A 213 -2.32 -12.81 -26.13
N CYS A 214 -1.73 -11.98 -25.28
CA CYS A 214 -2.44 -10.98 -24.48
C CYS A 214 -2.07 -9.53 -24.91
N PRO A 215 -2.38 -9.10 -26.16
CA PRO A 215 -1.96 -7.79 -26.68
C PRO A 215 -2.61 -6.60 -25.96
N ASN A 216 -3.71 -6.83 -25.22
CA ASN A 216 -4.40 -5.80 -24.44
C ASN A 216 -3.74 -5.55 -23.07
N SER A 217 -2.56 -6.10 -22.80
CA SER A 217 -1.77 -5.80 -21.58
C SER A 217 -1.16 -4.40 -21.58
N ALA A 218 -1.37 -3.58 -22.63
CA ALA A 218 -0.83 -2.22 -22.78
C ALA A 218 -1.40 -1.19 -21.78
N GLY A 219 -2.05 -1.65 -20.71
CA GLY A 219 -2.78 -0.82 -19.75
C GLY A 219 -4.16 -0.45 -20.30
N PRO A 220 -5.20 -0.39 -19.44
CA PRO A 220 -6.51 0.02 -19.90
C PRO A 220 -6.42 1.42 -20.52
N SER A 221 -6.93 1.58 -21.75
CA SER A 221 -7.43 2.89 -22.15
C SER A 221 -8.41 3.28 -21.06
N LEU A 222 -8.13 4.38 -20.33
CA LEU A 222 -8.93 4.83 -19.21
C LEU A 222 -10.36 5.13 -19.70
N ILE A 223 -11.21 4.10 -19.82
CA ILE A 223 -12.64 4.29 -19.72
C ILE A 223 -12.83 4.69 -18.27
N ALA A 224 -12.78 6.00 -18.09
CA ALA A 224 -13.02 6.60 -16.81
C ALA A 224 -14.40 6.18 -16.35
N CYS A 225 -14.57 6.02 -15.04
CA CYS A 225 -15.89 6.10 -14.45
C CYS A 225 -16.59 7.31 -15.07
N PRO A 226 -17.86 7.17 -15.51
CA PRO A 226 -18.57 8.30 -16.10
C PRO A 226 -18.42 9.45 -15.13
N SER A 227 -17.70 10.49 -15.55
CA SER A 227 -17.50 11.68 -14.72
C SER A 227 -18.87 12.09 -14.23
N GLU A 228 -19.05 12.26 -12.92
CA GLU A 228 -20.31 12.74 -12.36
C GLU A 228 -20.87 13.78 -13.32
N SER A 229 -22.10 13.56 -13.79
CA SER A 229 -22.83 14.60 -14.51
C SER A 229 -22.65 15.87 -13.70
N PRO A 230 -22.16 16.99 -14.28
CA PRO A 230 -21.83 18.18 -13.54
C PRO A 230 -22.95 18.43 -12.55
N GLY A 231 -22.63 18.28 -11.25
CA GLY A 231 -23.64 18.38 -10.20
C GLY A 231 -24.41 19.69 -10.42
N PRO A 232 -25.73 19.73 -10.19
CA PRO A 232 -26.53 20.91 -10.50
C PRO A 232 -25.83 22.12 -9.90
N ASP A 233 -25.32 22.99 -10.77
CA ASP A 233 -24.47 24.10 -10.39
C ASP A 233 -25.09 24.77 -9.18
N ALA A 234 -24.34 24.90 -8.08
CA ALA A 234 -24.70 25.69 -6.91
C ALA A 234 -24.72 27.21 -7.23
N GLY A 235 -25.09 27.57 -8.47
CA GLY A 235 -25.30 28.91 -8.97
C GLY A 235 -26.73 29.35 -8.73
N ALA A 236 -27.05 29.72 -7.50
CA ALA A 236 -28.16 30.63 -7.21
C ALA A 236 -27.88 31.47 -5.94
N GLY A 237 -26.64 31.95 -5.78
CA GLY A 237 -26.33 33.06 -4.89
C GLY A 237 -26.76 34.39 -5.51
N GLY A 238 -28.07 34.59 -5.66
CA GLY A 238 -28.63 35.87 -6.08
C GLY A 238 -28.42 36.93 -5.00
N GLY A 239 -27.47 37.83 -5.21
CA GLY A 239 -27.28 39.02 -4.38
C GLY A 239 -28.50 39.93 -4.46
N GLY A 240 -29.13 40.18 -3.30
CA GLY A 240 -30.08 41.26 -3.13
C GLY A 240 -29.38 42.62 -3.15
N GLN A 241 -30.00 43.57 -3.86
CA GLN A 241 -29.71 45.01 -3.78
C GLN A 241 -30.32 45.62 -2.53
#